data_AF-A0A932WGV6-F1
#
_entry.id   AF-A0A932WGV6-F1
#
_cell.length_a   1.000
_cell.length_b   1.000
_cell.length_c   1.000
_cell.angle_alpha   90.00
_cell.angle_beta   90.00
_cell.angle_gamma   90.00
#
_symmetry.space_group_name_H-M   'P 1'
#
loop_
_entity.id
_entity.type
_entity.pdbx_description
1 polymer ?
#
loop_
_entity_poly.entity_id
_entity_poly.type
_entity_poly.pdbx_seq_one_letter_code
_entity_poly.pdbx_strand_id
1 'polypeptide(L)'
;MTTESYAANYQSALSYLKLNLKDPAKETLKRALAQVSQDDMREDNPVYLGIVSTLAFLSLEQADFKRACQYVDQGLSAKKDHLDLLFLKALLLMDQKRYDEMLETIIHYLLAKGSGEETVYGYRYAHEGALKEVYENLIPTSYRLALQQAEIRELVQKLSQAAQSEWLKKAHEVMIQVDGQRNQQEH
;
A
#
# COMPACT_ATOMS: atom_id res chain seq x y z
N MET A 1 -22.38 -23.34 -7.41
CA MET A 1 -21.86 -22.67 -6.21
C MET A 1 -20.43 -23.15 -6.03
N THR A 2 -19.43 -22.38 -6.46
CA THR A 2 -18.00 -22.76 -6.44
C THR A 2 -17.17 -21.72 -5.69
N THR A 3 -17.67 -21.27 -4.54
CA THR A 3 -16.96 -20.38 -3.61
C THR A 3 -15.83 -21.09 -2.84
N GLU A 4 -15.44 -22.33 -3.20
CA GLU A 4 -14.57 -23.18 -2.35
C GLU A 4 -13.19 -23.56 -2.92
N SER A 5 -12.79 -23.16 -4.14
CA SER A 5 -11.47 -23.57 -4.66
C SER A 5 -10.35 -22.55 -4.46
N TYR A 6 -10.57 -21.27 -4.78
CA TYR A 6 -9.51 -20.27 -4.68
C TYR A 6 -9.21 -19.87 -3.22
N ALA A 7 -10.21 -19.89 -2.35
CA ALA A 7 -10.02 -19.62 -0.93
C ALA A 7 -9.17 -20.69 -0.24
N ALA A 8 -9.39 -21.97 -0.57
CA ALA A 8 -8.54 -23.06 -0.09
C ALA A 8 -7.09 -22.91 -0.59
N ASN A 9 -6.90 -22.61 -1.89
CA ASN A 9 -5.58 -22.34 -2.44
C ASN A 9 -4.90 -21.14 -1.78
N TYR A 10 -5.65 -20.08 -1.46
CA TYR A 10 -5.13 -18.93 -0.72
C TYR A 10 -4.63 -19.34 0.67
N GLN A 11 -5.41 -20.12 1.43
CA GLN A 11 -4.99 -20.62 2.74
C GLN A 11 -3.75 -21.54 2.66
N SER A 12 -3.67 -22.39 1.65
CA SER A 12 -2.47 -23.20 1.38
C SER A 12 -1.25 -22.33 1.07
N ALA A 13 -1.41 -21.27 0.27
CA ALA A 13 -0.34 -20.32 0.00
C ALA A 13 0.13 -19.58 1.27
N LEU A 14 -0.80 -19.14 2.13
CA LEU A 14 -0.44 -18.54 3.42
C LEU A 14 0.35 -19.52 4.30
N SER A 15 0.01 -20.80 4.25
CA SER A 15 0.74 -21.86 4.97
C SER A 15 2.16 -22.04 4.42
N TYR A 16 2.33 -22.03 3.10
CA TYR A 16 3.66 -22.02 2.49
C TYR A 16 4.48 -20.80 2.89
N LEU A 17 3.88 -19.59 2.95
CA LEU A 17 4.58 -18.39 3.39
C LEU A 17 5.03 -18.46 4.86
N LYS A 18 4.22 -19.07 5.74
CA LYS A 18 4.62 -19.33 7.14
C LYS A 18 5.84 -20.24 7.25
N LEU A 19 6.04 -21.14 6.27
CA LEU A 19 7.19 -22.03 6.16
C LEU A 19 8.34 -21.41 5.32
N ASN A 20 8.24 -20.12 4.96
CA ASN A 20 9.17 -19.42 4.09
C ASN A 20 9.34 -20.05 2.68
N LEU A 21 8.32 -20.80 2.22
CA LEU A 21 8.29 -21.42 0.90
C LEU A 21 7.65 -20.48 -0.12
N LYS A 22 8.40 -19.44 -0.53
CA LYS A 22 7.87 -18.35 -1.36
C LYS A 22 7.47 -18.78 -2.78
N ASP A 23 8.22 -19.65 -3.44
CA ASP A 23 7.89 -20.09 -4.80
C ASP A 23 6.62 -20.97 -4.86
N PRO A 24 6.47 -22.00 -4.01
CA PRO A 24 5.21 -22.74 -3.92
C PRO A 24 4.02 -21.85 -3.56
N ALA A 25 4.21 -20.88 -2.65
CA ALA A 25 3.17 -19.91 -2.33
C ALA A 25 2.75 -19.10 -3.55
N LYS A 26 3.71 -18.54 -4.30
CA LYS A 26 3.45 -17.74 -5.50
C LYS A 26 2.69 -18.53 -6.56
N GLU A 27 3.10 -19.77 -6.84
CA GLU A 27 2.42 -20.61 -7.83
C GLU A 27 1.00 -21.00 -7.38
N THR A 28 0.82 -21.27 -6.08
CA THR A 28 -0.50 -21.55 -5.51
C THR A 28 -1.43 -20.32 -5.59
N LEU A 29 -0.91 -19.13 -5.33
CA LEU A 29 -1.66 -17.87 -5.45
C LEU A 29 -2.05 -17.57 -6.89
N LYS A 30 -1.18 -17.83 -7.88
CA LYS A 30 -1.52 -17.68 -9.29
C LYS A 30 -2.68 -18.60 -9.70
N ARG A 31 -2.66 -19.85 -9.21
CA ARG A 31 -3.78 -20.80 -9.42
C ARG A 31 -5.05 -20.32 -8.76
N ALA A 32 -4.96 -19.82 -7.52
CA ALA A 32 -6.09 -19.22 -6.82
C ALA A 32 -6.68 -18.06 -7.62
N LEU A 33 -5.85 -17.11 -8.06
CA LEU A 33 -6.28 -15.95 -8.84
C LEU A 33 -6.98 -16.36 -10.14
N ALA A 34 -6.47 -17.37 -10.85
CA ALA A 34 -7.07 -17.88 -12.09
C ALA A 34 -8.46 -18.51 -11.89
N GLN A 35 -8.81 -18.87 -10.65
CA GLN A 35 -10.12 -19.42 -10.29
C GLN A 35 -11.11 -18.36 -9.78
N VAL A 36 -10.65 -17.12 -9.54
CA VAL A 36 -11.52 -16.02 -9.11
C VAL A 36 -12.41 -15.62 -10.29
N SER A 37 -13.72 -15.68 -10.09
CA SER A 37 -14.69 -15.23 -11.10
C SER A 37 -14.71 -13.71 -11.20
N GLN A 38 -15.25 -13.14 -12.30
CA GLN A 38 -15.41 -11.68 -12.41
C GLN A 38 -16.29 -11.11 -11.28
N ASP A 39 -17.33 -11.84 -10.88
CA ASP A 39 -18.22 -11.43 -9.79
C ASP A 39 -17.52 -11.41 -8.41
N ASP A 40 -16.46 -12.20 -8.27
CA ASP A 40 -15.64 -12.24 -7.05
C ASP A 40 -14.53 -11.18 -7.04
N MET A 41 -14.24 -10.51 -8.17
CA MET A 41 -13.23 -9.44 -8.27
C MET A 41 -13.77 -8.08 -7.77
N ARG A 42 -14.28 -8.05 -6.56
CA ARG A 42 -15.01 -6.91 -5.96
C ARG A 42 -14.36 -6.41 -4.67
N GLU A 43 -14.75 -5.20 -4.26
CA GLU A 43 -14.12 -4.46 -3.17
C GLU A 43 -14.25 -5.10 -1.79
N ASP A 44 -15.31 -5.88 -1.56
CA ASP A 44 -15.64 -6.51 -0.28
C ASP A 44 -15.19 -7.99 -0.20
N ASN A 45 -14.39 -8.46 -1.17
CA ASN A 45 -13.86 -9.83 -1.18
C ASN A 45 -12.42 -9.87 -0.61
N PRO A 46 -12.26 -10.13 0.70
CA PRO A 46 -10.95 -10.11 1.35
C PRO A 46 -10.02 -11.21 0.85
N VAL A 47 -10.55 -12.33 0.34
CA VAL A 47 -9.71 -13.42 -0.19
C VAL A 47 -9.12 -13.02 -1.54
N TYR A 48 -9.92 -12.45 -2.45
CA TYR A 48 -9.43 -11.94 -3.72
C TYR A 48 -8.37 -10.85 -3.49
N LEU A 49 -8.68 -9.87 -2.66
CA LEU A 49 -7.79 -8.75 -2.34
C LEU A 49 -6.50 -9.23 -1.64
N GLY A 50 -6.61 -10.23 -0.76
CA GLY A 50 -5.46 -10.91 -0.15
C GLY A 50 -4.59 -11.66 -1.15
N ILE A 51 -5.18 -12.31 -2.16
CA ILE A 51 -4.43 -12.99 -3.23
C ILE A 51 -3.61 -11.96 -4.04
N VAL A 52 -4.26 -10.90 -4.55
CA VAL A 52 -3.57 -9.92 -5.41
C VAL A 52 -2.53 -9.11 -4.64
N SER A 53 -2.79 -8.73 -3.38
CA SER A 53 -1.81 -8.02 -2.56
C SER A 53 -0.60 -8.88 -2.21
N THR A 54 -0.80 -10.16 -1.94
CA THR A 54 0.30 -11.11 -1.68
C THR A 54 1.11 -11.37 -2.96
N LEU A 55 0.46 -11.48 -4.12
CA LEU A 55 1.16 -11.61 -5.41
C LEU A 55 1.95 -10.35 -5.78
N ALA A 56 1.42 -9.17 -5.48
CA ALA A 56 2.13 -7.90 -5.65
C ALA A 56 3.39 -7.87 -4.79
N PHE A 57 3.27 -8.19 -3.50
CA PHE A 57 4.39 -8.28 -2.55
C PHE A 57 5.47 -9.25 -3.04
N LEU A 58 5.11 -10.49 -3.38
CA LEU A 58 6.08 -11.50 -3.85
C LEU A 58 6.72 -11.13 -5.18
N SER A 59 6.03 -10.37 -6.03
CA SER A 59 6.59 -9.89 -7.29
C SER A 59 7.59 -8.76 -7.03
N LEU A 60 7.29 -7.85 -6.09
CA LEU A 60 8.20 -6.79 -5.67
C LEU A 60 9.48 -7.37 -5.03
N GLU A 61 9.37 -8.36 -4.15
CA GLU A 61 10.54 -9.03 -3.55
C GLU A 61 11.45 -9.70 -4.59
N GLN A 62 10.89 -10.11 -5.73
CA GLN A 62 11.63 -10.72 -6.84
C GLN A 62 12.08 -9.69 -7.90
N ALA A 63 11.93 -8.40 -7.64
CA ALA A 63 12.17 -7.30 -8.59
C ALA A 63 11.38 -7.44 -9.92
N ASP A 64 10.26 -8.18 -9.93
CA ASP A 64 9.32 -8.26 -11.04
C ASP A 64 8.34 -7.08 -10.95
N PHE A 65 8.86 -5.87 -11.14
CA PHE A 65 8.13 -4.61 -10.98
C PHE A 65 6.92 -4.53 -11.91
N LYS A 66 7.02 -5.10 -13.12
CA LYS A 66 5.93 -5.15 -14.08
C LYS A 66 4.73 -5.90 -13.52
N ARG A 67 4.93 -7.10 -12.97
CA ARG A 67 3.83 -7.85 -12.36
C ARG A 67 3.36 -7.23 -11.06
N ALA A 68 4.27 -6.68 -10.26
CA ALA A 68 3.89 -5.97 -9.04
C ALA A 68 2.91 -4.82 -9.34
N CYS A 69 3.22 -3.98 -10.34
CA CYS A 69 2.30 -2.94 -10.82
C CYS A 69 0.96 -3.52 -11.29
N GLN A 70 0.96 -4.58 -12.10
CA GLN A 70 -0.28 -5.20 -12.59
C GLN A 70 -1.19 -5.66 -11.46
N TYR A 71 -0.65 -6.33 -10.44
CA TYR A 71 -1.45 -6.79 -9.29
C TYR A 71 -1.90 -5.62 -8.40
N VAL A 72 -1.06 -4.61 -8.22
CA VAL A 72 -1.41 -3.38 -7.49
C VAL A 72 -2.57 -2.66 -8.18
N ASP A 73 -2.48 -2.42 -9.47
CA ASP A 73 -3.51 -1.73 -10.25
C ASP A 73 -4.81 -2.54 -10.30
N GLN A 74 -4.71 -3.87 -10.45
CA GLN A 74 -5.86 -4.76 -10.41
C GLN A 74 -6.61 -4.68 -9.07
N GLY A 75 -5.90 -4.74 -7.95
CA GLY A 75 -6.53 -4.69 -6.63
C GLY A 75 -7.06 -3.29 -6.28
N LEU A 76 -6.34 -2.21 -6.62
CA LEU A 76 -6.79 -0.84 -6.39
C LEU A 76 -7.97 -0.42 -7.29
N SER A 77 -8.12 -1.07 -8.46
CA SER A 77 -9.31 -0.91 -9.29
C SER A 77 -10.57 -1.48 -8.63
N ALA A 78 -10.42 -2.54 -7.83
CA ALA A 78 -11.51 -3.11 -7.03
C ALA A 78 -11.73 -2.32 -5.75
N LYS A 79 -10.68 -2.09 -4.93
CA LYS A 79 -10.75 -1.35 -3.67
C LYS A 79 -9.68 -0.26 -3.61
N LYS A 80 -10.09 1.00 -3.83
CA LYS A 80 -9.19 2.16 -3.94
C LYS A 80 -8.42 2.48 -2.66
N ASP A 81 -8.98 2.15 -1.51
CA ASP A 81 -8.45 2.42 -0.17
C ASP A 81 -7.83 1.16 0.47
N HIS A 82 -7.46 0.15 -0.33
CA HIS A 82 -6.82 -1.06 0.19
C HIS A 82 -5.40 -0.76 0.69
N LEU A 83 -5.22 -0.80 2.01
CA LEU A 83 -4.01 -0.33 2.70
C LEU A 83 -2.72 -0.98 2.17
N ASP A 84 -2.66 -2.31 2.06
CA ASP A 84 -1.43 -2.98 1.60
C ASP A 84 -1.05 -2.63 0.17
N LEU A 85 -2.05 -2.45 -0.70
CA LEU A 85 -1.82 -2.16 -2.11
C LEU A 85 -1.37 -0.71 -2.30
N LEU A 86 -1.89 0.22 -1.50
CA LEU A 86 -1.41 1.60 -1.44
C LEU A 86 0.05 1.66 -0.96
N PHE A 87 0.41 0.88 0.07
CA PHE A 87 1.79 0.81 0.54
C PHE A 87 2.73 0.27 -0.55
N LEU A 88 2.37 -0.85 -1.18
CA LEU A 88 3.15 -1.42 -2.29
C LEU A 88 3.24 -0.48 -3.49
N LYS A 89 2.16 0.25 -3.81
CA LYS A 89 2.17 1.28 -4.85
C LYS A 89 3.16 2.40 -4.54
N ALA A 90 3.23 2.87 -3.30
CA ALA A 90 4.21 3.89 -2.90
C ALA A 90 5.65 3.42 -3.12
N LEU A 91 5.96 2.15 -2.79
CA LEU A 91 7.29 1.58 -3.05
C LEU A 91 7.61 1.49 -4.56
N LEU A 92 6.63 1.10 -5.39
CA LEU A 92 6.80 1.06 -6.84
C LEU A 92 7.00 2.46 -7.44
N LEU A 93 6.29 3.47 -6.95
CA LEU A 93 6.46 4.85 -7.39
C LEU A 93 7.81 5.43 -6.97
N MET A 94 8.34 5.01 -5.81
CA MET A 94 9.69 5.35 -5.37
C MET A 94 10.74 4.84 -6.36
N ASP A 95 10.66 3.56 -6.76
CA ASP A 95 11.54 2.95 -7.76
C ASP A 95 11.47 3.69 -9.12
N GLN A 96 10.26 4.09 -9.51
CA GLN A 96 9.99 4.88 -10.72
C GLN A 96 10.36 6.36 -10.62
N LYS A 97 10.79 6.84 -9.44
CA LYS A 97 11.07 8.26 -9.15
C LYS A 97 9.88 9.20 -9.40
N ARG A 98 8.66 8.70 -9.23
CA ARG A 98 7.41 9.47 -9.40
C ARG A 98 6.97 10.01 -8.05
N TYR A 99 7.70 11.01 -7.55
CA TYR A 99 7.61 11.44 -6.15
C TYR A 99 6.32 12.19 -5.80
N ASP A 100 5.74 12.97 -6.71
CA ASP A 100 4.43 13.61 -6.48
C ASP A 100 3.34 12.55 -6.25
N GLU A 101 3.24 11.58 -7.16
CA GLU A 101 2.26 10.49 -7.05
C GLU A 101 2.54 9.56 -5.88
N MET A 102 3.82 9.35 -5.55
CA MET A 102 4.22 8.60 -4.36
C MET A 102 3.68 9.29 -3.10
N LEU A 103 3.88 10.60 -3.00
CA LEU A 103 3.42 11.38 -1.85
C LEU A 103 1.90 11.33 -1.73
N GLU A 104 1.17 11.57 -2.82
CA GLU A 104 -0.29 11.44 -2.86
C GLU A 104 -0.75 10.03 -2.45
N THR A 105 -0.08 8.99 -2.93
CA THR A 105 -0.39 7.59 -2.58
C THR A 105 -0.17 7.32 -1.09
N ILE A 106 0.89 7.88 -0.50
CA ILE A 106 1.14 7.77 0.95
C ILE A 106 0.03 8.46 1.76
N ILE A 107 -0.48 9.60 1.30
CA ILE A 107 -1.61 10.28 1.96
C ILE A 107 -2.89 9.42 1.92
N HIS A 108 -3.18 8.79 0.78
CA HIS A 108 -4.29 7.82 0.69
C HIS A 108 -4.09 6.62 1.62
N TYR A 109 -2.86 6.11 1.74
CA TYR A 109 -2.53 5.04 2.67
C TYR A 109 -2.82 5.44 4.13
N LEU A 110 -2.45 6.66 4.54
CA LEU A 110 -2.71 7.15 5.90
C LEU A 110 -4.20 7.41 6.18
N LEU A 111 -4.96 7.82 5.17
CA LEU A 111 -6.42 7.89 5.25
C LEU A 111 -7.03 6.49 5.44
N ALA A 112 -6.62 5.51 4.62
CA ALA A 112 -7.06 4.13 4.74
C ALA A 112 -6.71 3.53 6.11
N LYS A 113 -5.55 3.85 6.68
CA LYS A 113 -5.13 3.43 8.03
C LYS A 113 -6.04 3.96 9.15
N GLY A 114 -6.78 5.04 8.91
CA GLY A 114 -7.77 5.57 9.84
C GLY A 114 -9.14 4.90 9.77
N SER A 115 -9.41 4.05 8.76
CA SER A 115 -10.74 3.48 8.51
C SER A 115 -11.17 2.38 9.47
N GLY A 116 -10.22 1.67 10.11
CA GLY A 116 -10.52 0.58 11.05
C GLY A 116 -10.77 -0.79 10.41
N GLU A 117 -10.48 -0.96 9.12
CA GLU A 117 -10.73 -2.22 8.38
C GLU A 117 -9.66 -3.31 8.61
N GLU A 118 -8.72 -3.12 9.54
CA GLU A 118 -7.60 -4.06 9.73
C GLU A 118 -8.06 -5.47 10.09
N THR A 119 -9.15 -5.59 10.85
CA THR A 119 -9.70 -6.89 11.26
C THR A 119 -10.34 -7.67 10.11
N VAL A 120 -10.81 -6.97 9.07
CA VAL A 120 -11.47 -7.56 7.91
C VAL A 120 -10.44 -8.13 6.93
N TYR A 121 -9.39 -7.36 6.64
CA TYR A 121 -8.43 -7.71 5.58
C TYR A 121 -7.11 -8.28 6.11
N GLY A 122 -6.81 -8.16 7.40
CA GLY A 122 -5.56 -8.67 7.97
C GLY A 122 -4.32 -8.04 7.36
N TYR A 123 -4.37 -6.73 7.09
CA TYR A 123 -3.34 -5.98 6.35
C TYR A 123 -1.93 -6.20 6.89
N ARG A 124 -1.01 -6.56 6.00
CA ARG A 124 0.43 -6.74 6.28
C ARG A 124 1.08 -5.43 6.73
N TYR A 125 0.69 -4.30 6.16
CA TYR A 125 1.36 -3.02 6.36
C TYR A 125 0.63 -2.12 7.37
N ALA A 126 -0.33 -2.62 8.14
CA ALA A 126 -1.02 -1.81 9.17
C ALA A 126 -0.22 -1.63 10.48
N HIS A 127 0.92 -2.31 10.64
CA HIS A 127 1.70 -2.32 11.88
C HIS A 127 2.61 -1.08 12.05
N GLU A 128 3.07 -0.84 13.28
CA GLU A 128 3.91 0.33 13.63
C GLU A 128 5.20 0.43 12.81
N GLY A 129 5.85 -0.70 12.50
CA GLY A 129 7.04 -0.70 11.64
C GLY A 129 6.82 -0.12 10.24
N ALA A 130 5.66 -0.35 9.61
CA ALA A 130 5.33 0.20 8.30
C ALA A 130 5.02 1.70 8.41
N LEU A 131 4.37 2.12 9.49
CA LEU A 131 4.17 3.54 9.79
C LEU A 131 5.49 4.27 10.04
N LYS A 132 6.43 3.62 10.74
CA LYS A 132 7.77 4.16 10.96
C LYS A 132 8.48 4.40 9.62
N GLU A 133 8.46 3.41 8.73
CA GLU A 133 9.00 3.54 7.37
C GLU A 133 8.35 4.72 6.61
N VAL A 134 7.02 4.87 6.72
CA VAL A 134 6.30 5.99 6.10
C VAL A 134 6.77 7.35 6.62
N TYR A 135 6.82 7.53 7.94
CA TYR A 135 7.12 8.84 8.54
C TYR A 135 8.61 9.19 8.50
N GLU A 136 9.50 8.21 8.63
CA GLU A 136 10.94 8.46 8.72
C GLU A 136 11.61 8.46 7.35
N ASN A 137 11.08 7.72 6.37
CA ASN A 137 11.74 7.51 5.08
C ASN A 137 10.88 7.96 3.89
N LEU A 138 9.67 7.42 3.74
CA LEU A 138 8.90 7.60 2.51
C LEU A 138 8.35 9.02 2.35
N ILE A 139 7.78 9.62 3.40
CA ILE A 139 7.30 11.01 3.38
C ILE A 139 8.47 11.97 3.16
N PRO A 140 9.56 11.96 3.96
CA PRO A 140 10.66 12.89 3.74
C PRO A 140 11.30 12.79 2.35
N THR A 141 11.43 11.58 1.82
CA THR A 141 12.00 11.36 0.49
C THR A 141 11.10 11.86 -0.62
N SER A 142 9.83 11.45 -0.61
CA SER A 142 8.87 11.88 -1.64
C SER A 142 8.60 13.38 -1.57
N TYR A 143 8.42 13.94 -0.37
CA TYR A 143 8.16 15.37 -0.17
C TYR A 143 9.30 16.24 -0.69
N ARG A 144 10.56 15.94 -0.34
CA ARG A 144 11.73 16.71 -0.79
C ARG A 144 11.89 16.73 -2.31
N LEU A 145 11.45 15.68 -2.98
CA LEU A 145 11.65 15.47 -4.42
C LEU A 145 10.37 15.72 -5.24
N ALA A 146 9.24 15.99 -4.57
CA ALA A 146 7.98 16.34 -5.21
C ALA A 146 8.04 17.77 -5.74
N LEU A 147 7.49 17.98 -6.94
CA LEU A 147 7.36 19.31 -7.54
C LEU A 147 6.23 20.10 -6.88
N GLN A 148 5.14 19.41 -6.50
CA GLN A 148 3.94 20.00 -5.93
C GLN A 148 3.89 19.89 -4.39
N GLN A 149 5.08 19.87 -3.76
CA GLN A 149 5.20 19.64 -2.32
C GLN A 149 4.39 20.66 -1.49
N ALA A 150 4.36 21.94 -1.87
CA ALA A 150 3.68 22.98 -1.11
C ALA A 150 2.16 22.82 -1.14
N GLU A 151 1.61 22.56 -2.34
CA GLU A 151 0.20 22.30 -2.56
C GLU A 151 -0.27 21.05 -1.83
N ILE A 152 0.53 19.97 -1.89
CA ILE A 152 0.22 18.72 -1.19
C ILE A 152 0.25 18.93 0.33
N ARG A 153 1.22 19.67 0.87
CA ARG A 153 1.27 19.97 2.32
C ARG A 153 0.02 20.73 2.79
N GLU A 154 -0.40 21.76 2.05
CA GLU A 154 -1.62 22.51 2.39
C GLU A 154 -2.87 21.62 2.35
N LEU A 155 -2.95 20.72 1.38
CA LEU A 155 -4.03 19.74 1.30
C LEU A 155 -4.02 18.81 2.52
N VAL A 156 -2.85 18.28 2.90
CA VAL A 156 -2.71 17.39 4.06
C VAL A 156 -3.09 18.12 5.35
N GLN A 157 -2.74 19.41 5.50
CA GLN A 157 -3.18 20.23 6.63
C GLN A 157 -4.71 20.28 6.71
N LYS A 158 -5.38 20.64 5.60
CA LYS A 158 -6.85 20.74 5.54
C LYS A 158 -7.51 19.38 5.82
N LEU A 159 -6.99 18.31 5.22
CA LEU A 159 -7.50 16.95 5.42
C LEU A 159 -7.34 16.47 6.85
N SER A 160 -6.19 16.73 7.49
CA SER A 160 -5.95 16.33 8.89
C SER A 160 -6.98 16.96 9.84
N GLN A 161 -7.33 18.22 9.62
CA GLN A 161 -8.33 18.95 10.41
C GLN A 161 -9.74 18.43 10.14
N ALA A 162 -10.10 18.24 8.87
CA ALA A 162 -11.44 17.81 8.48
C ALA A 162 -11.74 16.36 8.91
N ALA A 163 -10.77 15.46 8.79
CA ALA A 163 -10.92 14.05 9.13
C ALA A 163 -10.60 13.74 10.60
N GLN A 164 -10.09 14.72 11.37
CA GLN A 164 -9.54 14.50 12.72
C GLN A 164 -8.54 13.32 12.76
N SER A 165 -7.74 13.19 11.69
CA SER A 165 -6.84 12.06 11.50
C SER A 165 -5.47 12.34 12.14
N GLU A 166 -5.17 11.65 13.24
CA GLU A 166 -3.85 11.73 13.88
C GLU A 166 -2.71 11.26 12.94
N TRP A 167 -3.01 10.37 12.00
CA TRP A 167 -2.05 9.91 10.99
C TRP A 167 -1.66 11.05 10.03
N LEU A 168 -2.65 11.78 9.52
CA LEU A 168 -2.39 12.91 8.62
C LEU A 168 -1.77 14.10 9.36
N LYS A 169 -2.15 14.31 10.62
CA LYS A 169 -1.53 15.33 11.47
C LYS A 169 -0.03 15.07 11.62
N LYS A 170 0.36 13.81 11.93
CA LYS A 170 1.78 13.42 12.02
C LYS A 170 2.49 13.56 10.67
N ALA A 171 1.84 13.22 9.56
CA ALA A 171 2.43 13.43 8.22
C ALA A 171 2.72 14.91 7.94
N HIS A 172 1.79 15.80 8.29
CA HIS A 172 1.97 17.25 8.15
C HIS A 172 3.13 17.77 9.01
N GLU A 173 3.25 17.29 10.25
CA GLU A 173 4.37 17.64 11.14
C GLU A 173 5.73 17.24 10.53
N VAL A 174 5.82 16.04 9.92
CA VAL A 174 7.04 15.61 9.22
C VAL A 174 7.36 16.52 8.04
N MET A 175 6.37 16.93 7.23
CA MET A 175 6.59 17.84 6.10
C MET A 175 7.17 19.19 6.56
N ILE A 176 6.63 19.76 7.64
CA ILE A 176 7.15 21.00 8.25
C ILE A 176 8.61 20.83 8.70
N GLN A 177 8.95 19.69 9.30
CA GLN A 177 10.32 19.41 9.73
C GLN A 177 11.30 19.36 8.54
N VAL A 178 10.88 18.77 7.42
CA VAL A 178 11.69 18.71 6.19
C VAL A 178 11.92 20.11 5.62
N ASP A 179 10.91 20.97 5.60
CA ASP A 179 11.06 22.38 5.19
C ASP A 179 12.06 23.14 6.08
N GLY A 180 11.97 22.94 7.40
CA GLY A 180 12.88 23.56 8.36
C GLY A 180 14.35 23.17 8.15
N GLN A 181 14.61 21.90 7.83
CA GLN A 181 15.96 21.41 7.52
C GLN A 181 16.50 21.97 6.21
N ARG A 182 15.65 22.13 5.18
CA ARG A 182 16.03 22.71 3.90
C ARG A 182 16.51 24.16 4.06
N ASN A 183 15.74 24.97 4.80
CA ASN A 183 16.07 26.38 5.02
C ASN A 183 17.37 26.57 5.83
N GLN A 184 17.77 25.59 6.64
CA GLN A 184 19.04 25.62 7.38
C GLN A 184 20.27 25.23 6.54
N GLN A 185 20.08 24.54 5.41
CA GLN A 185 21.17 24.15 4.50
C GLN A 185 21.45 25.20 3.42
N GLU A 186 20.52 26.13 3.21
CA GLU A 186 20.64 27.24 2.25
C GLU A 186 21.23 28.53 2.88
N HIS A 187 21.63 28.49 4.16
CA HIS A 187 22.29 29.56 4.92
C HIS A 187 23.68 29.14 5.40
#